data_AF-A0A0F2N8J5-F1
#
_entry.id   AF-A0A0F2N8J5-F1
#
_cell.length_a   1.000
_cell.length_b   1.000
_cell.length_c   1.000
_cell.angle_alpha   90.00
_cell.angle_beta   90.00
_cell.angle_gamma   90.00
#
_symmetry.space_group_name_H-M   'P 1'
#
loop_
_entity.id
_entity.type
_entity.pdbx_description
1 polymer ?
#
loop_
_entity_poly.entity_id
_entity_poly.type
_entity_poly.pdbx_seq_one_letter_code
_entity_poly.pdbx_strand_id
1 'polypeptide(L)' 'METTIAGSATIRRKIMETARFLFRQQGFDQTTIRDITEQLGLSETVITGYFSSKDDLLEAVWSE' A
#
# COMPACT_ATOMS: atom_id res chain seq x y z
N MET A 1 9.45 -22.63 -6.98
CA MET A 1 9.56 -21.46 -6.09
C MET A 1 8.13 -20.99 -5.90
N GLU A 2 7.44 -21.64 -4.96
CA GLU A 2 7.15 -21.09 -3.63
C GLU A 2 6.17 -19.91 -3.73
N THR A 3 4.99 -19.86 -3.14
CA THR A 3 4.26 -20.77 -2.26
C THR A 3 2.83 -20.24 -2.31
N THR A 4 1.86 -21.14 -2.45
CA THR A 4 0.44 -20.86 -2.26
C THR A 4 0.22 -20.47 -0.79
N ILE A 5 0.36 -19.18 -0.45
CA ILE A 5 -0.05 -18.64 0.84
C ILE A 5 -0.73 -17.27 0.64
N ALA A 6 -1.84 -17.08 1.33
CA ALA A 6 -2.24 -15.77 1.86
C ALA A 6 -2.53 -14.65 0.85
N GLY A 7 -3.62 -14.79 0.07
CA GLY A 7 -4.09 -13.74 -0.84
C GLY A 7 -4.28 -12.36 -0.18
N SER A 8 -4.62 -12.27 1.11
CA SER A 8 -4.82 -10.97 1.80
C SER A 8 -3.56 -10.40 2.45
N ALA A 9 -2.79 -11.21 3.18
CA ALA A 9 -1.55 -10.74 3.83
C ALA A 9 -0.51 -10.28 2.78
N THR A 10 -0.51 -10.91 1.60
CA THR A 10 0.33 -10.51 0.47
C THR A 10 -0.11 -9.16 -0.11
N ILE A 11 -1.43 -8.90 -0.19
CA ILE A 11 -1.94 -7.62 -0.71
C ILE A 11 -1.59 -6.48 0.25
N ARG A 12 -1.78 -6.66 1.56
CA ARG A 12 -1.38 -5.65 2.57
C ARG A 12 0.09 -5.27 2.41
N ARG A 13 0.99 -6.26 2.33
CA ARG A 13 2.43 -6.01 2.15
C ARG A 13 2.73 -5.28 0.84
N LYS A 14 2.11 -5.70 -0.27
CA LYS A 14 2.27 -5.03 -1.57
C LYS A 14 1.85 -3.55 -1.52
N ILE A 15 0.74 -3.24 -0.85
CA ILE A 15 0.28 -1.86 -0.64
C ILE A 15 1.34 -1.07 0.12
N MET A 16 1.88 -1.64 1.22
CA MET A 16 2.91 -0.98 2.04
C MET A 16 4.21 -0.75 1.27
N GLU A 17 4.71 -1.76 0.53
CA GLU A 17 5.93 -1.64 -0.28
C GLU A 17 5.79 -0.57 -1.37
N THR A 18 4.63 -0.54 -2.04
CA THR A 18 4.31 0.44 -3.09
C THR A 18 4.20 1.84 -2.51
N ALA A 19 3.49 2.00 -1.39
CA ALA A 19 3.37 3.27 -0.70
C ALA A 19 4.74 3.78 -0.23
N ARG A 20 5.58 2.92 0.36
CA ARG A 20 6.96 3.25 0.75
C ARG A 20 7.80 3.74 -0.43
N PHE A 21 7.66 3.11 -1.60
CA PHE A 21 8.35 3.51 -2.81
C PHE A 21 7.89 4.91 -3.27
N LEU A 22 6.59 5.15 -3.34
CA LEU A 22 6.03 6.44 -3.76
C LEU A 22 6.36 7.56 -2.76
N PHE A 23 6.24 7.30 -1.46
CA PHE A 23 6.62 8.26 -0.42
C PHE A 23 8.09 8.66 -0.52
N ARG A 24 8.99 7.76 -0.92
CA ARG A 24 10.41 8.08 -1.14
C ARG A 24 10.67 8.84 -2.44
N GLN A 25 9.89 8.60 -3.49
CA GLN A 25 10.09 9.24 -4.80
C GLN A 25 9.55 10.67 -4.86
N GLN A 26 8.34 10.90 -4.35
CA GLN A 26 7.65 12.19 -4.50
C GLN A 26 7.21 12.83 -3.18
N GLY A 27 7.42 12.14 -2.05
CA GLY A 27 6.98 12.59 -0.74
C GLY A 27 5.56 12.12 -0.38
N PHE A 28 5.26 12.14 0.92
CA PHE A 28 3.96 11.72 1.45
C PHE A 28 2.81 12.60 0.96
N ASP A 29 2.98 13.93 0.99
CA ASP A 29 1.92 14.87 0.61
C ASP A 29 1.50 14.73 -0.86
N GLN A 30 2.45 14.48 -1.75
CA GLN A 30 2.19 14.30 -3.19
C GLN A 30 1.68 12.89 -3.54
N THR A 31 1.90 11.90 -2.68
CA THR A 31 1.40 10.54 -2.92
C THR A 31 -0.09 10.45 -2.54
N THR A 32 -0.91 9.94 -3.45
CA THR A 32 -2.34 9.68 -3.23
C THR A 32 -2.62 8.19 -3.12
N ILE A 33 -3.76 7.84 -2.51
CA ILE A 33 -4.26 6.45 -2.49
C ILE A 33 -4.42 5.93 -3.93
N ARG A 34 -4.85 6.79 -4.85
CA ARG A 34 -5.01 6.44 -6.26
C ARG A 34 -3.68 6.03 -6.91
N ASP A 35 -2.60 6.78 -6.69
CA ASP A 35 -1.27 6.45 -7.26
C ASP A 35 -0.81 5.04 -6.84
N ILE A 36 -1.08 4.67 -5.58
CA ILE A 36 -0.74 3.36 -5.02
C ILE A 36 -1.60 2.27 -5.69
N THR A 37 -2.90 2.51 -5.84
CA THR A 37 -3.80 1.55 -6.49
C THR A 37 -3.49 1.36 -7.97
N GLU A 38 -3.17 2.43 -8.69
CA GLU A 38 -2.83 2.39 -10.11
C GLU A 38 -1.55 1.57 -10.34
N GLN A 39 -0.55 1.75 -9.48
CA GLN A 39 0.70 0.99 -9.56
C GLN A 39 0.53 -0.51 -9.28
N LEU A 40 -0.49 -0.88 -8.51
CA LEU A 40 -0.82 -2.27 -8.17
C LEU A 40 -1.93 -2.90 -9.04
N GLY A 41 -2.60 -2.11 -9.89
CA GLY A 41 -3.78 -2.55 -10.62
C GLY A 41 -4.96 -2.92 -9.71
N LEU A 42 -5.07 -2.25 -8.56
CA LEU A 42 -6.14 -2.46 -7.57
C LEU A 42 -7.17 -1.33 -7.63
N SER A 43 -8.30 -1.50 -6.96
CA SER A 43 -9.26 -0.41 -6.73
C SER A 43 -9.06 0.20 -5.34
N GLU A 44 -9.48 1.46 -5.19
CA GLU A 44 -9.43 2.17 -3.89
C GLU A 44 -10.19 1.40 -2.80
N THR A 45 -11.29 0.72 -3.16
CA THR A 45 -12.05 -0.14 -2.25
C THR A 45 -11.19 -1.22 -1.60
N VAL A 46 -10.22 -1.78 -2.34
CA VAL A 46 -9.31 -2.78 -1.79
C VAL A 46 -8.45 -2.14 -0.70
N ILE A 47 -7.86 -0.96 -0.94
CA ILE A 47 -7.02 -0.27 0.06
C ILE A 47 -7.86 0.09 1.29
N THR A 48 -9.08 0.61 1.12
CA THR A 48 -9.96 0.93 2.26
C THR A 48 -10.32 -0.28 3.13
N GLY A 49 -10.17 -1.51 2.61
CA GLY A 49 -10.31 -2.73 3.39
C GLY A 49 -9.10 -3.08 4.26
N TYR A 50 -7.94 -2.48 4.02
CA TYR A 50 -6.70 -2.71 4.78
C TYR A 50 -6.21 -1.49 5.57
N PHE A 51 -6.45 -0.29 5.05
CA PHE A 51 -5.97 0.98 5.60
C PHE A 51 -7.09 2.01 5.56
N SER A 52 -7.38 2.64 6.70
CA SER A 52 -8.49 3.60 6.81
C SER A 52 -8.14 4.99 6.29
N SER A 53 -6.84 5.33 6.23
CA SER A 53 -6.35 6.64 5.80
C SER A 53 -4.94 6.56 5.24
N LYS A 54 -4.50 7.64 4.60
CA LYS A 54 -3.12 7.78 4.14
C LYS A 54 -2.13 7.80 5.31
N ASP A 55 -2.52 8.40 6.44
CA ASP A 55 -1.75 8.41 7.69
C ASP A 55 -1.62 7.02 8.32
N ASP A 56 -2.67 6.20 8.30
CA ASP A 56 -2.62 4.80 8.75
C ASP A 56 -1.63 3.98 7.90
N LEU A 57 -1.62 4.24 6.59
CA LEU A 57 -0.64 3.64 5.69
C LEU A 57 0.79 4.14 5.94
N LEU A 58 0.96 5.43 6.27
CA LEU A 58 2.23 6.00 6.71
C LEU A 58 2.70 5.29 7.98
N GLU A 59 1.88 5.23 9.02
CA GLU A 59 2.25 4.57 10.27
C GLU A 59 2.66 3.11 10.02
N ALA A 60 1.88 2.36 9.25
CA ALA A 60 2.20 0.98 8.90
C ALA A 60 3.54 0.83 8.17
N VAL A 61 3.87 1.74 7.24
CA VAL A 61 5.13 1.68 6.47
C VAL A 61 6.38 1.92 7.32
N TRP A 62 6.28 2.69 8.41
CA TRP A 62 7.41 3.03 9.29
C TRP A 62 7.41 2.30 10.63
N SER A 63 6.36 1.55 10.97
CA SER A 63 6.25 0.75 12.19
C SER A 63 6.86 -0.67 12.07
N GLU A 64 7.32 -1.07 10.88
CA GLU A 64 8.08 -2.31 10.62
C GLU A 64 9.61 -2.10 10.50
#